data_AF-A0A7X8AYG9-F1
#
_entry.id   AF-A0A7X8AYG9-F1
#
_cell.length_a   1.000
_cell.length_b   1.000
_cell.length_c   1.000
_cell.angle_alpha   90.00
_cell.angle_beta   90.00
_cell.angle_gamma   90.00
#
_symmetry.space_group_name_H-M   'P 1'
#
loop_
_entity.id
_entity.type
_entity.pdbx_description
1 polymer ?
#
loop_
_entity_poly.entity_id
_entity_poly.type
_entity_poly.pdbx_seq_one_letter_code
_entity_poly.pdbx_strand_id
1 'polypeptide(L)' 'MNSKTYRVTLETLGPVNIGTGSTLTKQEFILEEAKRLIHIIDGRRLVNYLKRIELLEDYVAFCRNPEPQSGLGFF' A
#
# COMPACT_ATOMS: atom_id res chain seq x y z
N MET A 1 -31.81 25.95 19.91
CA MET A 1 -31.83 25.50 18.50
C MET A 1 -32.14 24.02 18.48
N ASN A 2 -33.21 23.61 17.82
CA ASN A 2 -33.60 22.19 17.71
C ASN A 2 -32.98 21.62 16.42
N SER A 3 -32.00 20.72 16.54
CA SER A 3 -31.38 20.07 15.36
C SER A 3 -32.25 18.89 14.90
N LYS A 4 -32.40 18.74 13.59
CA LYS A 4 -33.05 17.57 12.97
C LYS A 4 -31.98 16.68 12.35
N THR A 5 -32.04 15.38 12.63
CA THR A 5 -31.12 14.37 12.11
C THR A 5 -31.76 13.66 10.93
N TYR A 6 -30.97 13.44 9.87
CA TYR A 6 -31.39 12.69 8.68
C TYR A 6 -30.46 11.51 8.44
N ARG A 7 -31.02 10.44 7.87
CA ARG A 7 -30.27 9.32 7.33
C ARG A 7 -30.26 9.45 5.81
N VAL A 8 -29.07 9.36 5.21
CA VAL A 8 -28.88 9.46 3.76
C VAL A 8 -28.29 8.16 3.25
N THR A 9 -28.77 7.72 2.08
CA THR A 9 -28.23 6.59 1.32
C THR A 9 -27.52 7.14 0.10
N LEU A 10 -26.28 6.69 -0.15
CA LEU A 10 -25.48 7.12 -1.29
C LEU A 10 -25.21 5.92 -2.21
N GLU A 11 -25.28 6.16 -3.52
CA GLU A 11 -24.92 5.22 -4.56
C GLU A 11 -23.77 5.80 -5.39
N THR A 12 -22.73 5.01 -5.63
CA THR A 12 -21.56 5.44 -6.40
C THR A 12 -21.70 4.99 -7.86
N LEU A 13 -21.81 5.94 -8.80
CA LEU A 13 -21.88 5.66 -10.24
C LEU A 13 -20.50 5.51 -10.91
N GLY A 14 -19.43 5.78 -10.18
CA GLY A 14 -18.05 5.70 -10.66
C GLY A 14 -17.06 5.63 -9.49
N PRO A 15 -15.75 5.63 -9.78
CA PRO A 15 -14.73 5.57 -8.75
C PRO A 15 -14.83 6.75 -7.78
N VAL A 16 -14.87 6.44 -6.48
CA VAL A 16 -14.87 7.45 -5.41
C VAL A 16 -13.64 7.20 -4.55
N ASN A 17 -12.81 8.24 -4.40
CA ASN A 17 -11.68 8.22 -3.49
C ASN A 17 -11.85 9.32 -2.42
N ILE A 18 -11.98 8.90 -1.16
CA ILE A 18 -11.90 9.79 -0.01
C ILE A 18 -10.57 9.48 0.67
N GLY A 19 -9.55 10.25 0.30
CA GLY A 19 -8.20 10.05 0.81
C GLY A 19 -8.02 10.54 2.24
N THR A 20 -7.10 9.91 2.96
CA THR A 20 -6.60 10.35 4.28
C THR A 20 -5.55 11.45 4.18
N GLY A 21 -5.09 11.78 2.96
CA GLY A 21 -3.97 12.69 2.70
C GLY A 21 -2.60 11.99 2.64
N SER A 22 -2.52 10.69 2.96
CA SER A 22 -1.30 9.89 2.80
C SER A 22 -1.21 9.25 1.41
N THR A 23 0.00 8.98 0.94
CA THR A 23 0.27 8.25 -0.31
C THR A 23 0.96 6.93 0.01
N LEU A 24 0.60 5.87 -0.72
CA LEU A 24 1.23 4.56 -0.61
C LEU A 24 2.61 4.59 -1.29
N THR A 25 3.64 4.12 -0.59
CA THR A 25 5.00 4.00 -1.10
C THR A 25 5.23 2.64 -1.77
N LYS A 26 6.28 2.52 -2.60
CA LYS A 26 6.62 1.27 -3.30
C LYS A 26 6.93 0.11 -2.35
N GLN A 27 7.37 0.41 -1.13
CA GLN A 27 7.67 -0.58 -0.10
C GLN A 27 6.43 -1.09 0.64
N GLU A 28 5.27 -0.46 0.45
CA GLU A 28 4.02 -0.79 1.16
C GLU A 28 3.09 -1.67 0.31
N PHE A 29 3.49 -2.03 -0.91
CA PHE A 29 2.73 -2.95 -1.75
C PHE A 29 3.59 -3.86 -2.62
N ILE A 30 2.97 -4.95 -3.07
CA ILE A 30 3.51 -5.84 -4.11
C ILE A 30 2.53 -5.83 -5.28
N LEU A 31 3.03 -5.52 -6.48
CA LEU A 31 2.26 -5.63 -7.71
C LEU A 31 2.37 -7.06 -8.26
N GLU A 32 1.25 -7.77 -8.34
CA GLU A 32 1.15 -9.04 -9.04
C GLU A 32 0.58 -8.81 -10.45
N GLU A 33 1.45 -8.47 -11.40
CA GLU A 33 1.07 -8.05 -12.76
C GLU A 33 0.19 -9.07 -13.49
N ALA A 34 0.53 -10.35 -13.38
CA ALA A 34 -0.21 -11.44 -14.02
C ALA A 34 -1.70 -11.47 -13.63
N LYS A 35 -2.03 -10.99 -12.42
CA LYS A 35 -3.40 -10.92 -11.91
C LYS A 35 -3.96 -9.50 -11.84
N ARG A 36 -3.17 -8.48 -12.23
CA ARG A 36 -3.49 -7.06 -12.07
C ARG A 36 -3.95 -6.73 -10.64
N LEU A 37 -3.27 -7.30 -9.65
CA LEU A 37 -3.64 -7.18 -8.25
C LEU A 37 -2.52 -6.51 -7.45
N ILE A 38 -2.91 -5.61 -6.56
CA ILE A 38 -2.00 -4.95 -5.62
C ILE A 38 -2.23 -5.56 -4.24
N HIS A 39 -1.17 -6.15 -3.67
CA HIS A 39 -1.17 -6.66 -2.30
C HIS A 39 -0.63 -5.58 -1.37
N ILE A 40 -1.46 -5.02 -0.50
CA ILE A 40 -1.02 -4.06 0.51
C ILE A 40 -0.38 -4.82 1.66
N ILE A 41 0.83 -4.40 2.04
CA ILE A 41 1.63 -5.08 3.05
C ILE A 41 1.27 -4.55 4.45
N ASP A 42 1.02 -5.47 5.38
CA ASP A 42 1.11 -5.16 6.80
C ASP A 42 2.60 -5.09 7.20
N GLY A 43 3.13 -3.87 7.30
CA GLY A 43 4.55 -3.64 7.58
C GLY A 43 5.02 -4.27 8.89
N ARG A 44 4.18 -4.30 9.94
CA ARG A 44 4.55 -4.91 11.23
C ARG A 44 4.67 -6.42 11.08
N ARG A 45 3.73 -7.04 10.39
CA ARG A 45 3.77 -8.48 10.11
C ARG A 45 4.95 -8.86 9.23
N LEU A 46 5.26 -8.06 8.21
CA LEU A 46 6.42 -8.26 7.35
C LEU A 46 7.72 -8.21 8.15
N VAL A 47 7.94 -7.17 8.96
CA VAL A 47 9.15 -7.05 9.79
C VAL A 47 9.31 -8.25 10.72
N ASN A 48 8.23 -8.68 11.38
CA ASN A 48 8.28 -9.86 12.25
C ASN A 48 8.63 -11.14 11.48
N TYR A 49 8.08 -11.30 10.28
CA TYR A 49 8.39 -12.42 9.40
C TYR A 49 9.86 -12.42 8.99
N LEU A 50 10.38 -11.29 8.51
CA LEU A 50 11.77 -11.15 8.05
C LEU A 50 12.78 -11.37 9.18
N LYS A 51 12.49 -10.89 10.39
CA LYS A 51 13.32 -11.20 11.58
C LYS A 51 13.41 -12.70 11.83
N ARG A 52 12.28 -13.41 11.73
CA ARG A 52 12.22 -14.85 11.99
C ARG A 52 13.02 -15.67 10.98
N ILE A 53 13.16 -15.19 9.76
CA ILE A 53 13.93 -15.85 8.69
C ILE A 53 15.30 -15.22 8.47
N GLU A 54 15.75 -14.35 9.37
CA GLU A 54 17.07 -13.69 9.35
C GLU A 54 17.35 -12.81 8.11
N LEU A 55 16.31 -12.35 7.40
CA LEU A 55 16.43 -11.50 6.21
C LEU A 55 16.12 -10.01 6.45
N LEU A 56 15.93 -9.60 7.70
CA LEU A 56 15.54 -8.20 7.98
C LEU A 56 16.64 -7.22 7.55
N GLU A 57 17.91 -7.51 7.85
CA GLU A 57 19.00 -6.59 7.54
C GLU A 57 19.20 -6.43 6.03
N ASP A 58 19.10 -7.52 5.27
CA ASP A 58 19.15 -7.48 3.79
C ASP A 58 18.01 -6.64 3.23
N TYR A 59 16.79 -6.80 3.76
CA TYR A 59 15.64 -6.00 3.37
C TYR A 59 15.83 -4.51 3.68
N VAL A 60 16.38 -4.17 4.84
CA VAL A 60 16.69 -2.78 5.22
C VAL A 60 17.77 -2.20 4.31
N ALA A 61 18.81 -2.97 3.98
CA ALA A 61 19.86 -2.56 3.06
C ALA A 61 19.30 -2.27 1.65
N PHE A 62 18.44 -3.16 1.15
CA PHE A 62 17.70 -2.98 -0.10
C PHE A 62 16.86 -1.68 -0.09
N CYS A 63 16.17 -1.40 1.01
CA CYS A 63 15.34 -0.19 1.11
C CYS A 63 16.15 1.11 1.16
N ARG A 64 17.39 1.08 1.68
CA ARG A 64 18.26 2.27 1.80
C ARG A 64 18.84 2.70 0.45
N ASN A 65 19.25 1.74 -0.36
CA ASN A 65 19.81 1.95 -1.69
C ASN A 65 18.99 1.12 -2.69
N PRO A 66 17.76 1.53 -3.03
CA PRO A 66 17.04 0.87 -4.10
C PRO A 66 17.85 1.09 -5.37
N GLU A 67 18.49 0.05 -5.91
CA GLU A 67 19.14 0.16 -7.22
C GLU A 67 18.13 0.73 -8.22
N PRO A 68 18.52 1.64 -9.12
CA PRO A 68 17.66 2.01 -10.22
C PRO A 68 17.34 0.71 -10.96
N GLN A 69 16.07 0.31 -10.96
CA GLN A 69 15.60 -0.85 -11.71
C GLN A 69 15.68 -0.52 -13.19
N SER A 70 16.88 -0.47 -13.75
CA SER A 70 17.12 -0.41 -15.19
C SER A 70 16.70 -1.76 -15.77
N GLY A 71 15.40 -1.93 -16.00
CA GLY A 71 14.83 -3.16 -16.54
C GLY A 71 13.34 -3.36 -16.30
N LEU A 72 12.72 -2.64 -15.37
CA LEU A 72 11.27 -2.65 -15.19
C LEU A 72 10.74 -1.29 -15.65
N GLY A 73 10.07 -1.32 -16.81
CA GLY A 73 9.60 -0.14 -17.53
C GLY A 73 8.78 0.80 -16.65
N PHE A 74 8.93 2.09 -16.92
CA PHE A 74 8.07 3.15 -16.43
C PHE A 74 6.61 2.82 -16.69
N PHE A 75 5.80 2.59 -15.66
CA PHE A 75 4.36 2.86 -15.63
C PHE A 75 3.94 3.25 -14.22
#